data_AF-A0A960R859-F1
#
_entry.id   AF-A0A960R859-F1
#
_cell.length_a   1.000
_cell.length_b   1.000
_cell.length_c   1.000
_cell.angle_alpha   90.00
_cell.angle_beta   90.00
_cell.angle_gamma   90.00
#
_symmetry.space_group_name_H-M   'P 1'
#
loop_
_entity.id
_entity.type
_entity.pdbx_description
1 polymer ?
#
loop_
_entity_poly.entity_id
_entity_poly.type
_entity_poly.pdbx_seq_one_letter_code
_entity_poly.pdbx_strand_id
1 'polypeptide(L)'
;RYYLDQEPILDNVPTYLAWKPEDQAFILENLEKLVVKAANESGGYGMLMGPSSTSAERAEFAKRIRATPRNYIAQPVVSLSRHPTICDETSIEGRHVDLRPFILYGENIEIIPGGLTRVALKKGSLVVNSSQGGGSKDTWVLYR
;
A
#
# COMPACT_ATOMS: atom_id res chain seq x y z
N ARG A 1 23.08 1.42 -2.96
CA ARG A 1 24.44 2.03 -2.93
C ARG A 1 25.40 1.27 -2.03
N TYR A 2 25.45 1.42 -0.70
CA TYR A 2 26.55 0.86 0.13
C TYR A 2 27.04 -0.58 -0.21
N TYR A 3 26.14 -1.54 -0.42
CA TYR A 3 26.53 -2.94 -0.69
C TYR A 3 26.81 -3.29 -2.16
N LEU A 4 26.16 -2.62 -3.12
CA LEU A 4 26.20 -2.99 -4.54
C LEU A 4 26.83 -1.91 -5.43
N ASP A 5 27.16 -0.75 -4.85
CA ASP A 5 27.60 0.47 -5.54
C ASP A 5 26.72 0.86 -6.75
N GLN A 6 25.43 0.55 -6.65
CA GLN A 6 24.43 0.78 -7.70
C GLN A 6 23.32 1.70 -7.23
N GLU A 7 22.74 2.40 -8.21
CA GLU A 7 21.45 3.09 -8.06
C GLU A 7 20.30 2.07 -7.92
N PRO A 8 19.33 2.30 -7.03
CA PRO A 8 18.13 1.49 -6.96
C PRO A 8 17.38 1.50 -8.30
N ILE A 9 17.06 0.32 -8.83
CA ILE A 9 16.24 0.18 -10.04
C ILE A 9 14.76 0.50 -9.74
N LEU A 10 14.31 0.18 -8.53
CA LEU A 10 12.95 0.43 -8.06
C LEU A 10 12.98 1.45 -6.93
N ASP A 11 12.16 2.48 -7.06
CA ASP A 11 12.03 3.53 -6.05
C ASP A 11 11.23 3.06 -4.84
N ASN A 12 11.61 3.57 -3.67
CA ASN A 12 10.82 3.42 -2.46
C ASN A 12 9.76 4.53 -2.38
N VAL A 13 8.60 4.18 -1.84
CA VAL A 13 7.60 5.18 -1.46
C VAL A 13 8.11 5.97 -0.25
N PRO A 14 8.10 7.31 -0.27
CA PRO A 14 8.45 8.13 0.89
C PRO A 14 7.63 7.71 2.11
N THR A 15 8.31 7.41 3.22
CA THR A 15 7.67 6.86 4.41
C THR A 15 8.08 7.65 5.63
N TYR A 16 7.10 8.27 6.29
CA TYR A 16 7.26 9.03 7.51
C TYR A 16 7.09 8.10 8.71
N LEU A 17 7.98 8.23 9.69
CA LEU A 17 8.03 7.39 10.86
C LEU A 17 7.53 8.17 12.08
N ALA A 18 6.33 7.86 12.57
CA ALA A 18 5.68 8.70 13.57
C ALA A 18 6.40 8.78 14.94
N TRP A 19 7.42 7.95 15.19
CA TRP A 19 8.30 8.03 16.37
C TRP A 19 9.45 9.03 16.23
N LYS A 20 9.72 9.55 15.04
CA LYS A 20 10.61 10.70 14.85
C LYS A 20 9.78 11.98 15.04
N PRO A 21 10.20 12.92 15.91
CA PRO A 21 9.40 14.12 16.22
C PRO A 21 9.02 14.95 14.99
N GLU A 22 9.95 15.16 14.06
CA GLU A 22 9.72 15.94 12.83
C GLU A 22 8.70 15.25 11.91
N ASP A 23 8.88 13.96 11.66
CA ASP A 23 7.92 13.15 10.88
C ASP A 23 6.55 13.13 11.58
N GLN A 24 6.50 13.01 12.90
CA GLN A 24 5.25 13.01 13.65
C GLN A 24 4.47 14.32 13.47
N ALA A 25 5.16 15.45 13.59
CA ALA A 25 4.56 16.77 13.37
C ALA A 25 4.01 16.87 11.94
N PHE A 26 4.82 16.50 10.95
CA PHE A 26 4.40 16.49 9.54
C PHE A 26 3.17 15.60 9.30
N ILE A 27 3.17 14.39 9.86
CA ILE A 27 2.04 13.46 9.75
C ILE A 27 0.76 14.09 10.31
N LEU A 28 0.82 14.63 11.53
CA LEU A 28 -0.33 15.18 12.24
C LEU A 28 -0.91 16.40 11.52
N GLU A 29 -0.06 17.23 10.91
CA GLU A 29 -0.46 18.41 10.13
C GLU A 29 -1.06 18.05 8.76
N ASN A 30 -0.70 16.88 8.21
CA ASN A 30 -1.06 16.50 6.84
C ASN A 30 -1.91 15.22 6.75
N LEU A 31 -2.59 14.82 7.82
CA LEU A 31 -3.38 13.56 7.89
C LEU A 31 -4.39 13.41 6.74
N GLU A 32 -4.94 14.50 6.22
CA GLU A 32 -5.90 14.47 5.10
C GLU A 32 -5.27 14.08 3.75
N LYS A 33 -3.94 14.16 3.61
CA LYS A 33 -3.21 13.89 2.36
C LYS A 33 -2.45 12.56 2.39
N LEU A 34 -2.39 11.93 3.56
CA LEU A 34 -1.55 10.76 3.81
C LEU A 34 -2.40 9.50 4.02
N VAL A 35 -1.78 8.35 3.80
CA VAL A 35 -2.27 7.06 4.28
C VAL A 35 -1.47 6.69 5.53
N VAL A 36 -2.15 6.57 6.67
CA VAL A 36 -1.53 6.14 7.94
C VAL A 36 -1.84 4.68 8.16
N LYS A 37 -0.82 3.88 8.52
CA LYS A 37 -0.97 2.45 8.79
C LYS A 37 -0.32 2.10 10.12
N ALA A 38 -0.93 1.19 10.86
CA ALA A 38 -0.27 0.56 11.99
C ALA A 38 0.88 -0.35 11.48
N ALA A 39 2.04 -0.29 12.12
CA ALA A 39 3.25 -1.01 11.71
C ALA A 39 3.16 -2.52 12.04
N ASN A 40 2.45 -2.87 13.11
CA ASN A 40 2.39 -4.23 13.64
C ASN A 40 1.09 -4.97 13.30
N GLU A 41 0.16 -4.34 12.58
CA GLU A 41 -1.13 -4.96 12.23
C GLU A 41 -1.09 -5.56 10.83
N SER A 42 -1.73 -6.72 10.67
CA SER A 42 -1.96 -7.35 9.38
C SER A 42 -3.43 -7.18 8.98
N GLY A 43 -3.72 -7.24 7.68
CA GLY A 43 -5.11 -7.32 7.22
C GLY A 43 -5.79 -6.00 6.85
N GLY A 44 -5.09 -4.85 6.87
CA GLY A 44 -5.68 -3.54 6.53
C GLY A 44 -6.60 -2.96 7.61
N TYR A 45 -6.78 -3.67 8.73
CA TYR A 45 -7.27 -3.09 9.97
C TYR A 45 -6.22 -2.11 10.50
N GLY A 46 -6.68 -0.98 11.07
CA GLY A 46 -5.77 0.05 11.58
C GLY A 46 -5.16 0.99 10.52
N MET A 47 -5.80 1.14 9.36
CA MET A 47 -5.41 2.10 8.32
C MET A 47 -6.36 3.31 8.25
N LEU A 48 -5.80 4.51 8.12
CA LEU A 48 -6.53 5.74 7.79
C LEU A 48 -6.21 6.13 6.34
N MET A 49 -7.24 6.23 5.50
CA MET A 49 -7.16 6.80 4.16
C MET A 49 -7.48 8.29 4.22
N GLY A 50 -6.46 9.13 4.38
CA GLY A 50 -6.60 10.58 4.60
C GLY A 50 -7.61 11.27 3.68
N PRO A 51 -7.48 11.18 2.35
CA PRO A 51 -8.35 11.93 1.43
C PRO A 51 -9.81 11.51 1.45
N SER A 52 -10.11 10.29 1.88
CA SER A 52 -11.48 9.76 1.97
C SER A 52 -12.00 9.67 3.40
N SER A 53 -11.24 10.18 4.37
CA SER A 53 -11.60 10.15 5.79
C SER A 53 -12.40 11.38 6.20
N THR A 54 -13.12 11.27 7.30
CA THR A 54 -13.78 12.38 7.98
C THR A 54 -12.84 13.09 8.95
N SER A 55 -13.15 14.33 9.30
CA SER A 55 -12.38 15.08 10.32
C SER A 55 -12.37 14.36 11.68
N ALA A 56 -13.45 13.66 12.02
CA ALA A 56 -13.54 12.90 13.27
C ALA A 56 -12.58 11.69 13.28
N GLU A 57 -12.51 10.92 12.18
CA GLU A 57 -11.57 9.80 12.05
C GLU A 57 -10.12 10.27 12.09
N ARG A 58 -9.81 11.41 11.44
CA ARG A 58 -8.47 12.02 11.52
C ARG A 58 -8.11 12.44 12.94
N ALA A 59 -9.04 13.07 13.66
CA ALA A 59 -8.81 13.48 15.05
C ALA A 59 -8.56 12.27 15.96
N GLU A 60 -9.28 11.17 15.75
CA GLU A 60 -9.07 9.94 16.51
C GLU A 60 -7.72 9.29 16.20
N PHE A 61 -7.35 9.19 14.92
CA PHE A 61 -6.03 8.71 14.54
C PHE A 61 -4.91 9.60 15.07
N ALA A 62 -5.09 10.92 15.11
CA ALA A 62 -4.13 11.85 15.68
C ALA A 62 -3.88 11.57 17.18
N LYS A 63 -4.91 11.23 17.95
CA LYS A 63 -4.76 10.81 19.35
C LYS A 63 -3.97 9.51 19.46
N ARG A 64 -4.32 8.50 18.65
CA ARG A 64 -3.64 7.20 18.62
C ARG A 64 -2.16 7.34 18.27
N ILE A 65 -1.83 8.14 17.26
CA ILE A 65 -0.46 8.43 16.85
C ILE A 65 0.33 9.10 17.97
N ARG A 66 -0.25 10.06 18.70
CA ARG A 66 0.42 10.71 19.84
C ARG A 66 0.65 9.74 21.00
N ALA A 67 -0.30 8.84 21.25
CA ALA A 67 -0.21 7.88 22.34
C ALA A 67 0.84 6.79 22.09
N THR A 68 0.91 6.25 20.86
CA THR A 68 1.82 5.14 20.52
C THR A 68 2.53 5.37 19.17
N PRO A 69 3.37 6.40 19.05
CA PRO A 69 3.94 6.82 17.77
C PRO A 69 4.76 5.75 17.06
N ARG A 70 5.45 4.89 17.81
CA ARG A 70 6.25 3.79 17.25
C ARG A 70 5.40 2.75 16.51
N ASN A 71 4.09 2.72 16.77
CA ASN A 71 3.18 1.80 16.10
C ASN A 71 2.66 2.33 14.76
N TYR A 72 3.03 3.54 14.33
CA TYR A 72 2.46 4.15 13.12
C TYR A 72 3.52 4.60 12.12
N ILE A 73 3.20 4.39 10.85
CA ILE A 73 3.88 5.01 9.71
C ILE A 73 2.85 5.73 8.85
N ALA A 74 3.32 6.71 8.07
CA ALA A 74 2.49 7.35 7.06
C ALA A 74 3.21 7.43 5.72
N GLN A 75 2.45 7.36 4.64
CA GLN A 75 2.95 7.44 3.28
C GLN A 75 2.05 8.39 2.48
N PRO A 76 2.57 9.08 1.46
CA PRO A 76 1.72 9.76 0.49
C PRO A 76 0.82 8.73 -0.20
N VAL A 77 -0.35 9.18 -0.64
CA VAL A 77 -1.27 8.32 -1.38
C VAL A 77 -0.65 8.00 -2.73
N VAL A 78 -0.33 6.72 -2.94
CA VAL A 78 0.17 6.24 -4.23
C VAL A 78 -1.02 5.93 -5.13
N SER A 79 -1.04 6.54 -6.31
CA SER A 79 -1.99 6.20 -7.36
C SER A 79 -1.63 4.82 -7.93
N LEU A 80 -2.30 3.78 -7.44
CA LEU A 80 -2.14 2.44 -7.98
C LEU A 80 -2.65 2.39 -9.43
N SER A 81 -1.96 1.64 -10.29
CA SER A 81 -2.43 1.39 -11.65
C SER A 81 -3.77 0.66 -11.62
N ARG A 82 -4.56 0.83 -12.69
CA ARG A 82 -5.87 0.19 -12.83
C ARG A 82 -5.82 -0.85 -13.95
N HIS A 83 -6.39 -2.02 -13.69
CA HIS A 83 -6.53 -3.09 -14.67
C HIS A 83 -8.01 -3.37 -14.98
N PRO A 84 -8.39 -3.65 -16.23
CA PRO A 84 -9.73 -4.10 -16.59
C PRO A 84 -10.20 -5.26 -15.72
N THR A 85 -11.38 -5.12 -15.14
CA THR A 85 -11.98 -6.09 -14.22
C THR A 85 -13.48 -6.13 -14.46
N ILE A 86 -14.01 -7.34 -14.61
CA ILE A 86 -15.45 -7.59 -14.72
C ILE A 86 -16.07 -7.28 -13.36
N CYS A 87 -16.98 -6.32 -13.30
CA CYS A 87 -17.54 -5.82 -12.04
C CYS A 87 -19.00 -6.26 -11.82
N ASP A 88 -19.71 -6.50 -12.92
CA ASP A 88 -21.04 -7.10 -12.98
C ASP A 88 -21.13 -7.92 -14.29
N GLU A 89 -22.29 -8.49 -14.57
CA GLU A 89 -22.49 -9.38 -15.73
C GLU A 89 -22.24 -8.70 -17.09
N THR A 90 -22.24 -7.37 -17.14
CA THR A 90 -22.21 -6.61 -18.40
C THR A 90 -21.13 -5.53 -18.47
N SER A 91 -20.48 -5.21 -17.33
CA SER A 91 -19.54 -4.09 -17.24
C SER A 91 -18.11 -4.54 -16.95
N ILE A 92 -17.19 -3.96 -17.74
CA ILE A 92 -15.76 -4.00 -17.49
C ILE A 92 -15.34 -2.60 -17.09
N GLU A 93 -14.79 -2.47 -15.89
CA GLU A 93 -14.24 -1.21 -15.40
C GLU A 93 -12.78 -1.38 -14.95
N GLY A 94 -12.04 -0.26 -14.90
CA GLY A 94 -10.73 -0.26 -14.27
C GLY A 94 -10.84 -0.43 -12.75
N ARG A 95 -10.08 -1.36 -12.17
CA ARG A 95 -9.93 -1.53 -10.72
C ARG A 95 -8.46 -1.49 -10.33
N HIS A 96 -8.15 -0.95 -9.16
CA HIS A 96 -6.77 -0.82 -8.70
C HIS A 96 -6.17 -2.20 -8.43
N VAL A 97 -4.93 -2.39 -8.84
CA VAL A 97 -4.20 -3.64 -8.65
C VAL A 97 -2.86 -3.39 -7.98
N ASP A 98 -2.35 -4.42 -7.30
CA ASP A 98 -0.94 -4.51 -6.94
C ASP A 98 -0.36 -5.87 -7.29
N LEU A 99 0.97 -5.91 -7.41
CA LEU A 99 1.72 -7.11 -7.79
C LEU A 99 2.70 -7.46 -6.68
N ARG A 100 2.66 -8.73 -6.27
CA ARG A 100 3.63 -9.33 -5.36
C ARG A 100 4.42 -10.40 -6.11
N PRO A 101 5.61 -10.08 -6.64
CA PRO A 101 6.55 -11.09 -7.12
C PRO A 101 7.21 -11.81 -5.93
N PHE A 102 7.83 -12.95 -6.21
CA PHE A 102 8.58 -13.74 -5.22
C PHE A 102 10.01 -13.92 -5.71
N ILE A 103 10.96 -13.39 -4.94
CA ILE A 103 12.39 -13.52 -5.20
C ILE A 103 12.90 -14.70 -4.36
N LEU A 104 13.54 -15.67 -5.01
CA LEU A 104 14.14 -16.83 -4.38
C LEU A 104 15.64 -16.60 -4.19
N TYR A 105 16.13 -16.85 -2.98
CA TYR A 105 17.55 -16.70 -2.63
C TYR A 105 18.11 -18.04 -2.16
N GLY A 106 19.15 -18.53 -2.84
CA GLY A 106 19.88 -19.74 -2.53
C GLY A 106 21.32 -19.63 -3.00
N GLU A 107 21.83 -20.61 -3.75
CA GLU A 107 23.12 -20.47 -4.46
C GLU A 107 23.08 -19.31 -5.46
N ASN A 108 21.93 -19.12 -6.12
CA ASN A 108 21.65 -18.00 -7.01
C ASN A 108 20.44 -17.20 -6.52
N ILE A 109 20.29 -15.96 -7.03
CA ILE A 109 19.10 -15.13 -6.85
C ILE A 109 18.25 -15.25 -8.10
N GLU A 110 17.04 -15.78 -7.96
CA GLU A 110 16.14 -16.04 -9.07
C GLU A 110 14.75 -15.46 -8.83
N ILE A 111 14.02 -15.20 -9.91
CA ILE A 111 12.63 -14.74 -9.86
C ILE A 111 11.73 -15.63 -10.71
N ILE A 112 10.67 -16.09 -10.05
CA ILE A 112 9.37 -16.46 -10.64
C ILE A 112 8.94 -15.65 -11.88
N PRO A 113 8.89 -16.11 -13.15
CA PRO A 113 8.16 -15.40 -14.21
C PRO A 113 6.64 -15.41 -13.93
N GLY A 114 6.22 -14.67 -12.91
CA GLY A 114 4.87 -14.63 -12.37
C GLY A 114 4.82 -13.91 -11.01
N GLY A 115 3.67 -13.98 -10.36
CA GLY A 115 3.46 -13.37 -9.05
C GLY A 115 1.99 -13.35 -8.67
N LEU A 116 1.71 -12.92 -7.45
CA LEU A 116 0.35 -12.71 -6.98
C LEU A 116 -0.10 -11.30 -7.36
N THR A 117 -1.00 -11.20 -8.33
CA THR A 117 -1.72 -9.94 -8.60
C THR A 117 -2.99 -9.91 -7.76
N ARG A 118 -3.20 -8.82 -7.00
CA ARG A 118 -4.43 -8.58 -6.24
C ARG A 118 -5.20 -7.42 -6.84
N VAL A 119 -6.52 -7.44 -6.69
CA VAL A 119 -7.43 -6.43 -7.24
C VAL A 119 -8.40 -5.92 -6.18
N ALA A 120 -8.56 -4.60 -6.09
CA ALA A 120 -9.56 -3.96 -5.26
C ALA A 120 -10.91 -3.94 -6.01
N LEU A 121 -11.80 -4.88 -5.71
CA LEU A 121 -13.05 -5.07 -6.47
C LEU A 121 -14.05 -3.92 -6.27
N LYS A 122 -14.08 -3.33 -5.07
CA LYS A 122 -14.93 -2.18 -4.76
C LYS A 122 -14.50 -0.95 -5.56
N LYS A 123 -15.45 -0.32 -6.27
CA LYS A 123 -15.20 0.88 -7.08
C LYS A 123 -14.53 1.98 -6.26
N GLY A 124 -13.42 2.52 -6.78
CA GLY A 124 -12.63 3.58 -6.14
C GLY A 124 -11.81 3.15 -4.92
N SER A 125 -11.87 1.87 -4.51
CA SER A 125 -11.07 1.37 -3.40
C SER A 125 -9.60 1.18 -3.81
N LEU A 126 -8.69 1.53 -2.91
CA LEU A 126 -7.26 1.19 -2.99
C LEU A 126 -6.92 -0.04 -2.13
N VAL A 127 -7.92 -0.60 -1.43
CA VAL A 127 -7.76 -1.76 -0.56
C VAL A 127 -7.87 -3.03 -1.40
N VAL A 128 -6.73 -3.67 -1.65
CA VAL A 128 -6.61 -4.93 -2.42
C VAL A 128 -6.62 -6.17 -1.53
N ASN A 129 -6.78 -6.01 -0.21
CA ASN A 129 -6.66 -7.13 0.72
C ASN A 129 -7.88 -8.06 0.69
N SER A 130 -7.66 -9.37 0.67
CA SER A 130 -8.72 -10.37 0.49
C SER A 130 -9.74 -10.38 1.64
N SER A 131 -9.30 -10.14 2.88
CA SER A 131 -10.19 -10.04 4.04
C SER A 131 -11.15 -8.85 3.99
N GLN A 132 -10.96 -7.91 3.05
CA GLN A 132 -11.79 -6.71 2.88
C GLN A 132 -12.39 -6.62 1.46
N GLY A 133 -12.62 -7.76 0.80
CA GLY A 133 -13.25 -7.83 -0.51
C GLY A 133 -12.28 -7.64 -1.69
N GLY A 134 -10.99 -7.84 -1.47
CA GLY A 134 -10.00 -7.96 -2.52
C GLY A 134 -10.09 -9.31 -3.25
N GLY A 135 -9.89 -9.29 -4.56
CA GLY A 135 -9.76 -10.49 -5.40
C GLY A 135 -8.31 -10.72 -5.82
N SER A 136 -8.08 -11.78 -6.59
CA SER A 136 -6.81 -12.05 -7.25
C SER A 136 -6.98 -12.16 -8.76
N LYS A 137 -5.88 -11.93 -9.49
CA LYS A 137 -5.76 -12.16 -10.92
C LYS A 137 -4.53 -12.99 -11.19
N ASP A 138 -4.56 -13.75 -12.27
CA ASP A 138 -3.36 -14.39 -12.81
C ASP A 138 -2.41 -13.32 -13.36
N THR A 139 -1.10 -13.59 -13.28
CA THR A 139 -0.04 -12.67 -13.72
C THR A 139 0.75 -13.33 -14.83
N TRP A 140 0.53 -12.90 -16.07
CA TRP A 140 1.24 -13.44 -17.22
C TRP A 140 2.49 -12.64 -17.53
N VAL A 141 3.64 -13.29 -17.48
CA VAL A 141 4.91 -12.78 -17.97
C VAL A 141 5.16 -13.39 -19.34
N LEU A 142 5.16 -12.55 -20.38
CA LEU A 142 5.34 -13.01 -21.75
C LEU A 142 6.84 -13.22 -22.02
N TYR A 143 7.20 -14.38 -22.56
CA TYR A 143 8.52 -14.60 -23.12
C TYR A 143 8.60 -13.96 -24.50
N ARG A 144 9.70 -13.25 -24.76
CA ARG A 144 10.08 -12.80 -26.10
C ARG A 144 11.22 -13.66 -26.60
#